data_AF-A0ABC9D5J8-F1
#
_entry.id   AF-A0ABC9D5J8-F1
#
_cell.length_a   1.000
_cell.length_b   1.000
_cell.length_c   1.000
_cell.angle_alpha   90.00
_cell.angle_beta   90.00
_cell.angle_gamma   90.00
#
_symmetry.space_group_name_H-M   'P 1'
#
loop_
_entity.id
_entity.type
_entity.pdbx_description
1 polymer ?
#
loop_
_entity_poly.entity_id
_entity_poly.type
_entity_poly.pdbx_seq_one_letter_code
_entity_poly.pdbx_strand_id
1 'polypeptide(L)'
;MEVDAEGNIDNKGEDEAAKRLPMRRLREIDEIRKVDCSVEVVERQKRMKETDADPDDKEMEVWSEEDDIDEEEKKRLHEKYLEFKRIQEEEELVEDRLRDPDMLEDRYAYEAKLFRKDWDSTYGSLGFGSFDKKTEIPCKRFTYNPAPRGGALTDSLQVFYVKVAELSGGLQFPLEVFGMVALRDSVDYNRNIIFERERDNFQKLTDENPYLALTGPVRAVMIYSPVIFEATLYVKGATRSNDKELSLLATSLVLPPRRDSRLIQRSYRSRLSTLDLMLAHLTDSVEATIRVRVTSGSWPDGFSCRFVALDTSLGHSVVLLEATADDQVPLTGDEINLARQVVSVGSRGNLEVFGFIENDLVSYTDVKKFKHLKMGTSSKNLNLICCTLEVTIYWSCLV
;
A
#
# COMPACT_ATOMS: atom_id res chain seq x y z
N MET A 1 58.17 18.69 30.36
CA MET A 1 57.66 20.03 30.71
C MET A 1 58.76 20.99 30.35
N GLU A 2 58.68 21.51 29.14
CA GLU A 2 59.69 22.36 28.52
C GLU A 2 58.99 23.39 27.65
N VAL A 3 59.53 24.61 27.75
CA VAL A 3 59.66 25.72 26.80
C VAL A 3 58.48 26.60 26.36
N ASP A 4 58.80 27.88 26.47
CA ASP A 4 58.20 29.14 26.04
C ASP A 4 57.90 29.25 24.54
N ALA A 5 56.99 30.17 24.18
CA ALA A 5 57.12 30.97 22.95
C ALA A 5 56.28 32.27 23.00
N GLU A 6 57.00 33.38 22.83
CA GLU A 6 56.52 34.73 22.49
C GLU A 6 56.08 34.83 21.01
N GLY A 7 55.24 35.83 20.68
CA GLY A 7 55.54 36.73 19.55
C GLY A 7 54.61 36.78 18.31
N ASN A 8 54.13 38.02 18.04
CA ASN A 8 53.72 38.66 16.76
C ASN A 8 52.46 38.20 16.01
N ILE A 9 51.42 39.02 15.81
CA ILE A 9 51.24 40.29 15.04
C ILE A 9 51.09 40.09 13.52
N ASP A 10 49.92 40.54 13.04
CA ASP A 10 49.46 40.92 11.70
C ASP A 10 49.59 39.92 10.54
N ASN A 11 48.43 39.50 10.02
CA ASN A 11 48.06 39.96 8.69
C ASN A 11 46.55 39.97 8.45
N LYS A 12 46.10 41.10 7.92
CA LYS A 12 44.84 41.32 7.22
C LYS A 12 44.65 40.21 6.17
N GLY A 13 43.61 39.40 6.33
CA GLY A 13 42.97 38.67 5.24
C GLY A 13 41.50 39.04 5.34
N GLU A 14 40.99 39.87 4.44
CA GLU A 14 40.41 39.37 3.19
C GLU A 14 39.19 38.48 3.46
N ASP A 15 38.11 38.90 2.82
CA ASP A 15 36.83 38.22 2.72
C ASP A 15 35.81 38.39 3.86
N GLU A 16 35.71 39.65 4.31
CA GLU A 16 34.42 40.33 4.53
C GLU A 16 33.59 40.50 3.21
N ALA A 17 33.86 39.67 2.20
CA ALA A 17 33.25 39.64 0.87
C ALA A 17 32.07 38.66 0.78
N ALA A 18 31.85 37.79 1.79
CA ALA A 18 30.75 36.83 1.78
C ALA A 18 29.40 37.38 2.30
N LYS A 19 29.32 38.67 2.67
CA LYS A 19 28.09 39.30 3.20
C LYS A 19 27.42 40.32 2.28
N ARG A 20 27.80 40.38 1.01
CA ARG A 20 27.07 41.17 0.02
C ARG A 20 26.35 40.23 -0.94
N LEU A 21 25.13 39.81 -0.55
CA LEU A 21 24.09 39.61 -1.56
C LEU A 21 24.17 40.82 -2.51
N PRO A 22 24.38 40.61 -3.82
CA PRO A 22 24.61 41.72 -4.74
C PRO A 22 23.46 42.70 -4.57
N MET A 23 23.75 43.99 -4.38
CA MET A 23 22.76 45.06 -4.12
C MET A 23 21.55 45.06 -5.08
N ARG A 24 21.65 44.38 -6.24
CA ARG A 24 20.52 44.07 -7.12
C ARG A 24 19.51 43.08 -6.51
N ARG A 25 19.94 41.97 -5.91
CA ARG A 25 19.06 40.98 -5.25
C ARG A 25 18.35 41.54 -4.02
N LEU A 26 19.01 42.40 -3.23
CA LEU A 26 18.36 43.04 -2.08
C LEU A 26 17.31 44.08 -2.51
N ARG A 27 17.57 44.82 -3.60
CA ARG A 27 16.58 45.75 -4.19
C ARG A 27 15.41 45.01 -4.83
N GLU A 28 15.67 43.89 -5.52
CA GLU A 28 14.60 43.02 -6.04
C GLU A 28 13.76 42.44 -4.90
N ILE A 29 14.36 42.00 -3.79
CA ILE A 29 13.62 41.50 -2.62
C ILE A 29 12.81 42.62 -1.93
N ASP A 30 13.34 43.84 -1.82
CA ASP A 30 12.61 44.99 -1.26
C ASP A 30 11.48 45.49 -2.19
N GLU A 31 11.68 45.46 -3.50
CA GLU A 31 10.62 45.76 -4.48
C GLU A 31 9.54 44.67 -4.48
N ILE A 32 9.91 43.40 -4.35
CA ILE A 32 8.97 42.27 -4.23
C ILE A 32 8.19 42.36 -2.92
N ARG A 33 8.82 42.71 -1.78
CA ARG A 33 8.12 42.91 -0.50
C ARG A 33 7.13 44.08 -0.53
N LYS A 34 7.47 45.16 -1.25
CA LYS A 34 6.54 46.28 -1.47
C LYS A 34 5.33 45.86 -2.33
N VAL A 35 5.54 44.99 -3.32
CA VAL A 35 4.48 44.41 -4.14
C VAL A 35 3.60 43.45 -3.32
N ASP A 36 4.18 42.59 -2.48
CA ASP A 36 3.48 41.64 -1.59
C ASP A 36 2.52 42.37 -0.64
N CYS A 37 3.02 43.44 0.00
CA CYS A 37 2.24 44.29 0.91
C CYS A 37 1.09 45.01 0.18
N SER A 38 1.30 45.40 -1.08
CA SER A 38 0.29 46.10 -1.88
C SER A 38 -0.80 45.16 -2.41
N VAL A 39 -0.44 43.93 -2.80
CA VAL A 39 -1.39 42.92 -3.32
C VAL A 39 -2.26 42.34 -2.21
N GLU A 40 -1.70 42.06 -1.02
CA GLU A 40 -2.49 41.61 0.14
C GLU A 40 -3.52 42.66 0.59
N VAL A 41 -3.17 43.94 0.53
CA VAL A 41 -4.07 45.06 0.84
C VAL A 41 -5.21 45.14 -0.19
N VAL A 42 -4.90 44.98 -1.49
CA VAL A 42 -5.91 44.99 -2.57
C VAL A 42 -6.86 43.79 -2.49
N GLU A 43 -6.36 42.59 -2.21
CA GLU A 43 -7.22 41.41 -2.02
C GLU A 43 -8.11 41.53 -0.78
N ARG A 44 -7.60 42.12 0.30
CA ARG A 44 -8.36 42.34 1.53
C ARG A 44 -9.47 43.39 1.32
N GLN A 45 -9.22 44.43 0.52
CA GLN A 45 -10.23 45.42 0.12
C GLN A 45 -11.30 44.83 -0.82
N LYS A 46 -10.94 43.93 -1.74
CA LYS A 46 -11.92 43.18 -2.55
C LYS A 46 -12.82 42.29 -1.69
N ARG A 47 -12.25 41.56 -0.73
CA ARG A 47 -13.02 40.73 0.21
C ARG A 47 -14.00 41.56 1.06
N MET A 48 -13.61 42.77 1.47
CA MET A 48 -14.50 43.69 2.20
C MET A 48 -15.61 44.29 1.33
N LYS A 49 -15.41 44.42 0.01
CA LYS A 49 -16.44 44.88 -0.94
C LYS A 49 -17.42 43.78 -1.37
N GLU A 50 -17.01 42.51 -1.28
CA GLU A 50 -17.84 41.35 -1.64
C GLU A 50 -18.72 40.85 -0.48
N THR A 51 -18.43 41.27 0.75
CA THR A 51 -19.30 41.08 1.91
C THR A 51 -20.14 42.34 2.13
N ASP A 52 -21.47 42.24 2.02
CA ASP A 52 -22.41 43.30 2.45
C ASP A 52 -22.34 43.51 3.98
N ALA A 53 -21.27 44.16 4.44
CA ALA A 53 -21.09 44.55 5.83
C ALA A 53 -21.67 45.96 6.07
N ASP A 54 -22.34 46.06 7.22
CA ASP A 54 -23.06 47.20 7.80
C ASP A 54 -22.21 48.52 7.80
N PRO A 55 -22.78 49.72 7.57
CA PRO A 55 -22.02 50.96 7.34
C PRO A 55 -21.28 51.57 8.54
N ASP A 56 -21.19 50.89 9.68
CA ASP A 56 -20.76 51.52 10.95
C ASP A 56 -19.37 51.10 11.48
N ASP A 57 -18.61 50.26 10.78
CA ASP A 57 -17.19 50.04 11.11
C ASP A 57 -16.30 51.10 10.45
N LYS A 58 -16.45 52.33 10.91
CA LYS A 58 -15.44 53.37 10.78
C LYS A 58 -14.36 53.12 11.82
N GLU A 59 -13.23 52.55 11.45
CA GLU A 59 -11.95 53.03 12.01
C GLU A 59 -10.71 52.56 11.23
N MET A 60 -9.80 53.52 11.06
CA MET A 60 -8.43 53.43 10.53
C MET A 60 -8.26 53.58 9.00
N GLU A 61 -8.47 54.80 8.52
CA GLU A 61 -7.73 55.36 7.38
C GLU A 61 -6.22 55.26 7.66
N VAL A 62 -5.59 54.20 7.16
CA VAL A 62 -4.14 54.17 7.00
C VAL A 62 -3.86 54.86 5.67
N TRP A 63 -3.24 56.03 5.76
CA TRP A 63 -2.68 56.75 4.62
C TRP A 63 -1.71 55.83 3.88
N SER A 64 -2.08 55.40 2.68
CA SER A 64 -1.11 55.01 1.67
C SER A 64 -1.30 55.96 0.51
N GLU A 65 -0.32 56.81 0.27
CA GLU A 65 -0.15 57.55 -0.96
C GLU A 65 -0.43 56.58 -2.12
N GLU A 66 -1.59 56.73 -2.76
CA GLU A 66 -1.94 56.05 -4.00
C GLU A 66 -1.03 56.64 -5.08
N ASP A 67 0.19 56.10 -5.19
CA ASP A 67 0.91 56.22 -6.44
C ASP A 67 0.05 55.50 -7.49
N ASP A 68 -0.42 56.26 -8.48
CA ASP A 68 -1.15 55.83 -9.67
C ASP A 68 -0.31 54.81 -10.47
N ILE A 69 -0.18 53.59 -9.95
CA ILE A 69 0.40 52.47 -10.70
C ILE A 69 -0.67 52.06 -11.70
N ASP A 70 -0.40 52.36 -12.96
CA ASP A 70 -1.15 51.93 -14.13
C ASP A 70 -1.59 50.46 -13.98
N GLU A 71 -2.86 50.17 -14.27
CA GLU A 71 -3.41 48.81 -14.25
C GLU A 71 -2.61 47.86 -15.16
N GLU A 72 -2.02 48.38 -16.24
CA GLU A 72 -1.11 47.63 -17.11
C GLU A 72 0.21 47.29 -16.39
N GLU A 73 0.71 48.19 -15.53
CA GLU A 73 1.91 47.97 -14.72
C GLU A 73 1.66 47.00 -13.56
N LYS A 74 0.46 47.02 -12.93
CA LYS A 74 0.03 46.00 -11.96
C LYS A 74 -0.05 44.61 -12.60
N LYS A 75 -0.61 44.52 -13.81
CA LYS A 75 -0.69 43.25 -14.55
C LYS A 75 0.70 42.71 -14.89
N ARG A 76 1.61 43.59 -15.33
CA ARG A 76 3.01 43.24 -15.61
C ARG A 76 3.76 42.75 -14.36
N LEU A 77 3.52 43.38 -13.20
CA LEU A 77 4.10 42.96 -11.92
C LEU A 77 3.54 41.61 -11.46
N HIS A 78 2.24 41.37 -11.64
CA HIS A 78 1.60 40.09 -11.33
C HIS A 78 2.12 38.94 -12.23
N GLU A 79 2.29 39.18 -13.53
CA GLU A 79 2.92 38.22 -14.44
C GLU A 79 4.36 37.90 -14.04
N LYS A 80 5.15 38.91 -13.65
CA LYS A 80 6.51 38.70 -13.11
C LYS A 80 6.51 37.89 -11.82
N TYR A 81 5.55 38.11 -10.92
CA TYR A 81 5.41 37.33 -9.69
C TYR A 81 5.06 35.87 -9.97
N LEU A 82 4.12 35.62 -10.89
CA LEU A 82 3.76 34.26 -11.31
C LEU A 82 4.96 33.53 -11.94
N GLU A 83 5.74 34.22 -12.78
CA GLU A 83 6.96 33.66 -13.38
C GLU A 83 8.03 33.38 -12.31
N PHE A 84 8.24 34.30 -11.37
CA PHE A 84 9.15 34.09 -10.24
C PHE A 84 8.75 32.90 -9.37
N LYS A 85 7.46 32.77 -9.05
CA LYS A 85 6.91 31.64 -8.30
C LYS A 85 7.11 30.32 -9.06
N ARG A 86 6.85 30.30 -10.37
CA ARG A 86 7.12 29.15 -11.23
C ARG A 86 8.60 28.75 -11.21
N ILE A 87 9.51 29.72 -11.31
CA ILE A 87 10.96 29.47 -11.27
C ILE A 87 11.36 28.90 -9.91
N GLN A 88 10.84 29.43 -8.80
CA GLN A 88 11.11 28.88 -7.46
C GLN A 88 10.59 27.46 -7.30
N GLU A 89 9.35 27.18 -7.72
CA GLU A 89 8.78 25.82 -7.69
C GLU A 89 9.59 24.87 -8.58
N GLU A 90 10.03 25.31 -9.77
CA GLU A 90 10.91 24.53 -10.64
C GLU A 90 12.29 24.28 -10.00
N GLU A 91 12.91 25.29 -9.37
CA GLU A 91 14.19 25.18 -8.67
C GLU A 91 14.11 24.26 -7.44
N GLU A 92 13.06 24.38 -6.62
CA GLU A 92 12.82 23.50 -5.48
C GLU A 92 12.60 22.04 -5.93
N LEU A 93 11.86 21.85 -7.03
CA LEU A 93 11.77 20.55 -7.68
C LEU A 93 13.14 20.09 -8.21
N VAL A 94 14.03 20.96 -8.73
CA VAL A 94 15.41 20.58 -9.14
C VAL A 94 16.21 20.12 -7.94
N GLU A 95 16.14 20.85 -6.83
CA GLU A 95 16.85 20.49 -5.61
C GLU A 95 16.34 19.16 -5.03
N ASP A 96 15.03 18.94 -4.98
CA ASP A 96 14.47 17.66 -4.55
C ASP A 96 14.79 16.53 -5.54
N ARG A 97 14.83 16.81 -6.85
CA ARG A 97 15.30 15.87 -7.89
C ARG A 97 16.76 15.48 -7.70
N LEU A 98 17.61 16.40 -7.24
CA LEU A 98 19.02 16.12 -6.89
C LEU A 98 19.12 15.33 -5.58
N ARG A 99 18.14 15.47 -4.68
CA ARG A 99 18.12 14.85 -3.36
C ARG A 99 17.71 13.37 -3.41
N ASP A 100 16.79 12.99 -4.31
CA ASP A 100 16.41 11.59 -4.53
C ASP A 100 16.23 11.26 -6.04
N PRO A 101 17.16 10.51 -6.66
CA PRO A 101 17.08 10.12 -8.07
C PRO A 101 15.80 9.37 -8.45
N ASP A 102 15.16 8.68 -7.48
CA ASP A 102 13.95 7.90 -7.73
C ASP A 102 12.78 8.78 -8.21
N MET A 103 12.79 10.08 -7.90
CA MET A 103 11.79 11.05 -8.38
C MET A 103 11.52 10.96 -9.89
N LEU A 104 12.58 10.75 -10.67
CA LEU A 104 12.51 10.72 -12.14
C LEU A 104 12.62 9.29 -12.69
N GLU A 105 13.43 8.44 -12.06
CA GLU A 105 13.73 7.10 -12.56
C GLU A 105 12.68 6.07 -12.15
N ASP A 106 12.10 6.21 -10.96
CA ASP A 106 11.13 5.28 -10.39
C ASP A 106 10.17 6.01 -9.43
N ARG A 107 9.14 6.62 -10.03
CA ARG A 107 8.08 7.31 -9.31
C ARG A 107 7.48 6.48 -8.17
N TYR A 108 7.28 5.18 -8.36
CA TYR A 108 6.63 4.36 -7.33
C TYR A 108 7.55 4.05 -6.15
N ALA A 109 8.85 3.85 -6.39
CA ALA A 109 9.81 3.75 -5.29
C ALA A 109 9.94 5.07 -4.52
N TYR A 110 9.89 6.20 -5.22
CA TYR A 110 9.87 7.51 -4.58
C TYR A 110 8.60 7.72 -3.72
N GLU A 111 7.42 7.44 -4.27
CA GLU A 111 6.15 7.48 -3.52
C GLU A 111 6.19 6.56 -2.29
N ALA A 112 6.79 5.37 -2.39
CA ALA A 112 6.95 4.44 -1.28
C ALA A 112 7.85 5.01 -0.15
N LYS A 113 8.94 5.67 -0.51
CA LYS A 113 9.83 6.35 0.46
C LYS A 113 9.12 7.49 1.17
N LEU A 114 8.37 8.32 0.43
CA LEU A 114 7.56 9.40 1.02
C LEU A 114 6.51 8.84 1.96
N PHE A 115 5.77 7.80 1.53
CA PHE A 115 4.76 7.15 2.36
C PHE A 115 5.33 6.64 3.69
N ARG A 116 6.54 6.05 3.67
CA ARG A 116 7.24 5.63 4.90
C ARG A 116 7.63 6.82 5.77
N LYS A 117 8.18 7.89 5.18
CA LYS A 117 8.62 9.10 5.89
C LYS A 117 7.45 9.82 6.56
N ASP A 118 6.31 9.90 5.86
CA ASP A 118 5.14 10.66 6.30
C ASP A 118 4.21 9.84 7.21
N TRP A 119 4.54 8.57 7.45
CA TRP A 119 3.73 7.66 8.27
C TRP A 119 3.46 8.20 9.67
N ASP A 120 4.50 8.58 10.42
CA ASP A 120 4.36 9.02 11.80
C ASP A 120 3.58 10.35 11.90
N SER A 121 3.76 11.24 10.91
CA SER A 121 3.00 12.48 10.82
C SER A 121 1.51 12.23 10.55
N THR A 122 1.21 11.31 9.63
CA THR A 122 -0.16 11.02 9.18
C THR A 122 -0.94 10.14 10.16
N TYR A 123 -0.31 9.08 10.67
CA TYR A 123 -0.95 8.02 11.44
C TYR A 123 -0.40 7.86 12.86
N GLY A 124 0.84 8.29 13.11
CA GLY A 124 1.47 8.18 14.42
C GLY A 124 0.73 8.98 15.50
N SER A 125 0.35 10.22 15.17
CA SER A 125 -0.45 11.08 16.07
C SER A 125 -1.87 10.54 16.36
N LEU A 126 -2.40 9.71 15.46
CA LEU A 126 -3.72 9.08 15.58
C LEU A 126 -3.68 7.74 16.35
N GLY A 127 -2.50 7.30 16.81
CA GLY A 127 -2.35 6.11 17.64
C GLY A 127 -2.36 4.78 16.89
N PHE A 128 -2.21 4.77 15.56
CA PHE A 128 -2.22 3.54 14.76
C PHE A 128 -0.93 2.71 14.87
N GLY A 129 0.14 3.27 15.43
CA GLY A 129 1.41 2.58 15.69
C GLY A 129 2.48 2.89 14.64
N SER A 130 3.60 2.15 14.70
CA SER A 130 4.74 2.35 13.82
C SER A 130 4.46 1.88 12.39
N PHE A 131 5.20 2.40 11.43
CA PHE A 131 5.08 2.03 10.02
C PHE A 131 5.13 0.51 9.82
N ASP A 132 6.06 -0.16 10.51
CA ASP A 132 6.29 -1.58 10.32
C ASP A 132 5.28 -2.48 11.07
N LYS A 133 4.29 -1.90 11.77
CA LYS A 133 3.30 -2.63 12.54
C LYS A 133 2.39 -3.50 11.65
N LYS A 134 2.18 -4.74 12.07
CA LYS A 134 1.25 -5.70 11.47
C LYS A 134 -0.12 -5.61 12.13
N THR A 135 -1.17 -5.95 11.38
CA THR A 135 -2.53 -6.03 11.96
C THR A 135 -2.54 -7.03 13.10
N GLU A 136 -3.01 -6.59 14.26
CA GLU A 136 -3.29 -7.47 15.41
C GLU A 136 -4.74 -7.97 15.38
N ILE A 137 -5.54 -7.49 14.42
CA ILE A 137 -6.92 -7.92 14.22
C ILE A 137 -6.91 -9.29 13.54
N PRO A 138 -7.39 -10.35 14.22
CA PRO A 138 -7.46 -11.67 13.62
C PRO A 138 -8.67 -11.78 12.68
N CYS A 139 -8.62 -12.76 11.79
CA CYS A 139 -9.82 -13.26 11.12
C CYS A 139 -10.83 -13.85 12.13
N LYS A 140 -12.04 -14.15 11.67
CA LYS A 140 -13.14 -14.78 12.43
C LYS A 140 -13.65 -13.96 13.61
N ARG A 141 -13.21 -12.71 13.79
CA ARG A 141 -13.46 -11.88 14.98
C ARG A 141 -14.94 -11.79 15.35
N PHE A 142 -15.83 -11.68 14.36
CA PHE A 142 -17.27 -11.54 14.56
C PHE A 142 -18.06 -12.80 14.19
N THR A 143 -17.41 -13.97 14.26
CA THR A 143 -18.09 -15.25 13.98
C THR A 143 -19.14 -15.58 15.03
N TYR A 144 -18.79 -15.44 16.31
CA TYR A 144 -19.68 -15.77 17.43
C TYR A 144 -20.14 -14.53 18.20
N ASN A 145 -19.35 -13.47 18.15
CA ASN A 145 -19.68 -12.19 18.78
C ASN A 145 -20.24 -11.24 17.71
N PRO A 146 -21.35 -10.55 17.97
CA PRO A 146 -21.86 -9.59 17.02
C PRO A 146 -20.84 -8.47 16.82
N ALA A 147 -20.69 -8.05 15.57
CA ALA A 147 -19.98 -6.83 15.22
C ALA A 147 -20.64 -5.61 15.90
N PRO A 148 -19.87 -4.57 16.28
CA PRO A 148 -20.42 -3.30 16.71
C PRO A 148 -21.52 -2.82 15.76
N ARG A 149 -22.64 -2.34 16.34
CA ARG A 149 -23.83 -1.90 15.58
C ARG A 149 -24.46 -2.99 14.69
N GLY A 150 -24.23 -4.27 14.99
CA GLY A 150 -24.88 -5.40 14.34
C GLY A 150 -24.19 -5.92 13.08
N GLY A 151 -23.08 -5.31 12.66
CA GLY A 151 -22.33 -5.68 11.45
C GLY A 151 -23.07 -5.33 10.16
N ALA A 152 -22.38 -4.66 9.24
CA ALA A 152 -22.89 -4.42 7.90
C ALA A 152 -22.24 -5.38 6.90
N LEU A 153 -22.91 -5.60 5.78
CA LEU A 153 -22.21 -6.05 4.59
C LEU A 153 -21.51 -4.82 4.02
N THR A 154 -20.26 -5.00 3.61
CA THR A 154 -19.39 -3.90 3.20
C THR A 154 -18.59 -4.33 1.99
N ASP A 155 -18.00 -3.36 1.31
CA ASP A 155 -17.11 -3.67 0.21
C ASP A 155 -15.77 -4.18 0.71
N SER A 156 -15.26 -5.23 0.07
CA SER A 156 -13.95 -5.79 0.39
C SER A 156 -13.10 -6.04 -0.85
N LEU A 157 -11.79 -6.13 -0.64
CA LEU A 157 -10.80 -6.46 -1.65
C LEU A 157 -10.34 -7.92 -1.46
N GLN A 158 -10.51 -8.73 -2.50
CA GLN A 158 -9.93 -10.08 -2.59
C GLN A 158 -8.67 -10.05 -3.44
N VAL A 159 -7.57 -10.62 -2.95
CA VAL A 159 -6.33 -10.81 -3.73
C VAL A 159 -6.31 -12.21 -4.30
N PHE A 160 -6.07 -12.36 -5.60
CA PHE A 160 -5.90 -13.68 -6.22
C PHE A 160 -4.43 -14.02 -6.36
N TYR A 161 -3.64 -13.18 -7.04
CA TYR A 161 -2.21 -13.38 -7.21
C TYR A 161 -1.43 -12.07 -7.18
N VAL A 162 -0.13 -12.21 -6.90
CA VAL A 162 0.92 -11.22 -7.21
C VAL A 162 1.98 -11.94 -8.02
N LYS A 163 2.28 -11.42 -9.21
CA LYS A 163 3.19 -12.02 -10.19
C LYS A 163 4.33 -11.06 -10.48
N VAL A 164 5.56 -11.56 -10.51
CA VAL A 164 6.72 -10.83 -11.05
C VAL A 164 6.69 -10.98 -12.58
N ALA A 165 6.09 -10.01 -13.27
CA ALA A 165 5.74 -10.13 -14.68
C ALA A 165 6.89 -9.78 -15.63
N GLU A 166 7.69 -8.78 -15.28
CA GLU A 166 8.84 -8.33 -16.07
C GLU A 166 10.02 -8.06 -15.15
N LEU A 167 11.23 -8.23 -15.69
CA LEU A 167 12.49 -7.97 -15.00
C LEU A 167 13.30 -6.91 -15.75
N SER A 168 14.07 -6.12 -15.01
CA SER A 168 14.99 -5.12 -15.56
C SER A 168 16.36 -5.21 -14.88
N GLY A 169 17.30 -4.35 -15.26
CA GLY A 169 18.65 -4.31 -14.67
C GLY A 169 19.47 -5.60 -14.86
N GLY A 170 19.21 -6.34 -15.95
CA GLY A 170 19.92 -7.57 -16.28
C GLY A 170 19.56 -8.79 -15.42
N LEU A 171 18.50 -8.70 -14.60
CA LEU A 171 17.98 -9.87 -13.87
C LEU A 171 17.30 -10.86 -14.82
N GLN A 172 17.45 -12.15 -14.52
CA GLN A 172 16.82 -13.25 -15.22
C GLN A 172 16.35 -14.30 -14.21
N PHE A 173 15.27 -15.00 -14.53
CA PHE A 173 14.86 -16.17 -13.77
C PHE A 173 15.92 -17.29 -13.87
N PRO A 174 16.05 -18.16 -12.85
CA PRO A 174 15.30 -18.16 -11.60
C PRO A 174 15.78 -17.09 -10.59
N LEU A 175 14.85 -16.59 -9.77
CA LEU A 175 15.12 -15.61 -8.72
C LEU A 175 14.89 -16.20 -7.32
N GLU A 176 15.79 -15.93 -6.40
CA GLU A 176 15.61 -16.22 -4.98
C GLU A 176 15.03 -14.98 -4.28
N VAL A 177 13.70 -14.92 -4.16
CA VAL A 177 12.96 -13.73 -3.72
C VAL A 177 12.59 -13.80 -2.25
N PHE A 178 12.82 -12.71 -1.52
CA PHE A 178 12.41 -12.54 -0.13
C PHE A 178 11.88 -11.11 0.10
N GLY A 179 11.31 -10.86 1.28
CA GLY A 179 10.68 -9.58 1.63
C GLY A 179 9.20 -9.76 1.95
N MET A 180 8.40 -8.72 1.71
CA MET A 180 7.01 -8.68 2.14
C MET A 180 6.11 -8.00 1.09
N VAL A 181 4.87 -8.46 1.04
CA VAL A 181 3.76 -7.77 0.39
C VAL A 181 2.59 -7.72 1.36
N ALA A 182 1.98 -6.55 1.50
CA ALA A 182 0.86 -6.30 2.41
C ALA A 182 -0.17 -5.36 1.79
N LEU A 183 -1.36 -5.41 2.37
CA LEU A 183 -2.40 -4.40 2.14
C LEU A 183 -2.62 -3.61 3.44
N ARG A 184 -2.89 -2.32 3.33
CA ARG A 184 -3.32 -1.48 4.45
C ARG A 184 -4.68 -0.91 4.13
N ASP A 185 -5.65 -1.22 4.98
CA ASP A 185 -6.98 -0.62 4.92
C ASP A 185 -7.19 0.31 6.12
N SER A 186 -8.30 1.03 6.11
CA SER A 186 -8.62 2.02 7.13
C SER A 186 -9.18 1.42 8.43
N VAL A 187 -9.15 0.10 8.61
CA VAL A 187 -9.59 -0.52 9.87
C VAL A 187 -8.56 -0.25 10.97
N ASP A 188 -7.28 -0.44 10.66
CA ASP A 188 -6.18 -0.15 11.57
C ASP A 188 -4.91 0.38 10.88
N TYR A 189 -4.92 0.57 9.56
CA TYR A 189 -3.81 1.02 8.70
C TYR A 189 -2.53 0.15 8.77
N ASN A 190 -2.49 -0.85 9.63
CA ASN A 190 -1.35 -1.75 9.80
C ASN A 190 -1.24 -2.73 8.62
N ARG A 191 -0.06 -3.34 8.49
CA ARG A 191 0.20 -4.33 7.43
C ARG A 191 -0.68 -5.56 7.61
N ASN A 192 -1.64 -5.75 6.72
CA ASN A 192 -2.32 -7.02 6.51
C ASN A 192 -1.50 -7.85 5.51
N ILE A 193 -0.60 -8.67 6.05
CA ILE A 193 0.40 -9.41 5.28
C ILE A 193 -0.27 -10.40 4.33
N ILE A 194 0.14 -10.38 3.06
CA ILE A 194 -0.28 -11.36 2.05
C ILE A 194 0.87 -12.23 1.54
N PHE A 195 2.12 -11.78 1.69
CA PHE A 195 3.33 -12.54 1.43
C PHE A 195 4.42 -12.04 2.38
N GLU A 196 5.17 -12.94 2.99
CA GLU A 196 6.32 -12.58 3.80
C GLU A 196 7.32 -13.75 3.83
N ARG A 197 8.56 -13.46 3.49
CA ARG A 197 9.67 -14.42 3.48
C ARG A 197 10.93 -13.73 3.96
N GLU A 198 11.63 -14.36 4.89
CA GLU A 198 12.96 -13.92 5.30
C GLU A 198 14.01 -14.34 4.27
N ARG A 199 15.22 -13.77 4.35
CA ARG A 199 16.28 -14.00 3.37
C ARG A 199 16.79 -15.45 3.36
N ASP A 200 16.78 -16.11 4.50
CA ASP A 200 17.14 -17.52 4.64
C ASP A 200 16.01 -18.45 4.19
N ASN A 201 14.75 -18.03 4.37
CA ASN A 201 13.54 -18.71 3.88
C ASN A 201 12.95 -18.04 2.62
N PHE A 202 13.77 -17.83 1.59
CA PHE A 202 13.34 -17.20 0.34
C PHE A 202 12.42 -18.14 -0.49
N GLN A 203 11.64 -17.56 -1.41
CA GLN A 203 10.93 -18.32 -2.44
C GLN A 203 11.73 -18.29 -3.74
N LYS A 204 11.92 -19.45 -4.39
CA LYS A 204 12.48 -19.53 -5.74
C LYS A 204 11.37 -19.30 -6.77
N LEU A 205 11.50 -18.28 -7.61
CA LEU A 205 10.63 -18.02 -8.76
C LEU A 205 11.32 -18.47 -10.04
N THR A 206 10.54 -19.01 -10.99
CA THR A 206 11.02 -19.38 -12.33
C THR A 206 10.17 -18.69 -13.39
N ASP A 207 10.55 -18.81 -14.66
CA ASP A 207 9.77 -18.24 -15.77
C ASP A 207 8.41 -18.95 -15.93
N GLU A 208 8.38 -20.25 -15.62
CA GLU A 208 7.15 -21.07 -15.63
C GLU A 208 6.27 -20.77 -14.40
N ASN A 209 6.86 -20.40 -13.27
CA ASN A 209 6.15 -20.04 -12.05
C ASN A 209 6.66 -18.73 -11.42
N PRO A 210 6.29 -17.57 -11.99
CA PRO A 210 6.69 -16.25 -11.51
C PRO A 210 5.76 -15.67 -10.43
N TYR A 211 4.97 -16.51 -9.74
CA TYR A 211 3.96 -16.08 -8.78
C TYR A 211 4.46 -16.17 -7.33
N LEU A 212 4.18 -15.14 -6.53
CA LEU A 212 4.45 -15.18 -5.10
C LEU A 212 3.48 -16.16 -4.42
N ALA A 213 4.01 -17.02 -3.55
CA ALA A 213 3.23 -17.95 -2.75
C ALA A 213 2.54 -17.19 -1.60
N LEU A 214 1.39 -16.61 -1.90
CA LEU A 214 0.63 -15.78 -0.96
C LEU A 214 0.17 -16.62 0.25
N THR A 215 0.30 -16.05 1.45
CA THR A 215 -0.10 -16.65 2.73
C THR A 215 -1.31 -15.97 3.37
N GLY A 216 -1.70 -14.80 2.84
CA GLY A 216 -2.76 -13.98 3.41
C GLY A 216 -3.91 -13.66 2.46
N PRO A 217 -4.75 -12.69 2.82
CA PRO A 217 -4.57 -11.79 3.96
C PRO A 217 -4.86 -12.46 5.32
N VAL A 218 -4.41 -11.84 6.42
CA VAL A 218 -4.65 -12.29 7.81
C VAL A 218 -6.14 -12.18 8.19
N ARG A 219 -6.83 -11.19 7.60
CA ARG A 219 -8.27 -10.90 7.69
C ARG A 219 -8.73 -10.28 6.37
N ALA A 220 -10.03 -10.22 6.09
CA ALA A 220 -10.52 -9.56 4.88
C ALA A 220 -10.11 -8.08 4.85
N VAL A 221 -9.88 -7.57 3.64
CA VAL A 221 -9.38 -6.22 3.38
C VAL A 221 -10.55 -5.31 3.05
N MET A 222 -10.71 -4.23 3.82
CA MET A 222 -11.89 -3.38 3.79
C MET A 222 -11.73 -2.16 2.89
N ILE A 223 -12.76 -1.84 2.10
CA ILE A 223 -12.74 -0.70 1.18
C ILE A 223 -13.64 0.44 1.71
N TYR A 224 -13.33 0.94 2.91
CA TYR A 224 -13.94 2.20 3.41
C TYR A 224 -13.20 3.44 2.95
N SER A 225 -11.89 3.29 2.74
CA SER A 225 -10.96 4.31 2.27
C SER A 225 -10.04 3.64 1.24
N PRO A 226 -9.27 4.40 0.43
CA PRO A 226 -8.33 3.79 -0.50
C PRO A 226 -7.36 2.84 0.22
N VAL A 227 -7.29 1.60 -0.28
CA VAL A 227 -6.42 0.56 0.27
C VAL A 227 -5.01 0.77 -0.27
N ILE A 228 -4.00 0.79 0.60
CA ILE A 228 -2.60 0.87 0.15
C ILE A 228 -2.09 -0.54 -0.13
N PHE A 229 -1.53 -0.75 -1.32
CA PHE A 229 -0.73 -1.92 -1.66
C PHE A 229 0.75 -1.60 -1.39
N GLU A 230 1.33 -2.31 -0.44
CA GLU A 230 2.73 -2.17 -0.04
C GLU A 230 3.51 -3.42 -0.47
N ALA A 231 4.65 -3.23 -1.12
CA ALA A 231 5.58 -4.30 -1.45
C ALA A 231 7.01 -3.83 -1.22
N THR A 232 7.79 -4.66 -0.55
CA THR A 232 9.24 -4.48 -0.41
C THR A 232 9.87 -5.84 -0.62
N LEU A 233 10.36 -6.06 -1.84
CA LEU A 233 10.87 -7.35 -2.29
C LEU A 233 12.34 -7.22 -2.69
N TYR A 234 13.09 -8.28 -2.46
CA TYR A 234 14.51 -8.37 -2.75
C TYR A 234 14.85 -9.67 -3.46
N VAL A 235 15.87 -9.63 -4.32
CA VAL A 235 16.54 -10.82 -4.83
C VAL A 235 17.78 -11.07 -3.99
N LYS A 236 17.93 -12.28 -3.48
CA LYS A 236 19.07 -12.72 -2.70
C LYS A 236 20.33 -12.78 -3.55
N GLY A 237 21.38 -12.10 -3.09
CA GLY A 237 22.72 -12.21 -3.60
C GLY A 237 23.57 -13.23 -2.83
N ALA A 238 24.80 -13.45 -3.30
CA ALA A 238 25.77 -14.30 -2.61
C ALA A 238 26.00 -13.84 -1.15
N THR A 239 25.98 -12.53 -0.93
CA THR A 239 26.03 -11.90 0.40
C THR A 239 24.91 -10.87 0.54
N ARG A 240 24.64 -10.40 1.77
CA ARG A 240 23.62 -9.38 2.04
C ARG A 240 23.86 -8.06 1.28
N SER A 241 25.12 -7.66 1.09
CA SER A 241 25.46 -6.46 0.33
C SER A 241 25.27 -6.63 -1.19
N ASN A 242 25.08 -7.87 -1.66
CA ASN A 242 24.75 -8.15 -3.06
C ASN A 242 23.24 -8.36 -3.28
N ASP A 243 22.42 -8.28 -2.23
CA ASP A 243 20.97 -8.33 -2.38
C ASP A 243 20.52 -7.12 -3.21
N LYS A 244 19.58 -7.34 -4.12
CA LYS A 244 19.05 -6.30 -5.00
C LYS A 244 17.60 -6.03 -4.66
N GLU A 245 17.22 -4.76 -4.57
CA GLU A 245 15.82 -4.40 -4.39
C GLU A 245 15.04 -4.71 -5.68
N LEU A 246 14.12 -5.66 -5.59
CA LEU A 246 13.33 -6.16 -6.71
C LEU A 246 12.14 -5.23 -6.97
N SER A 247 11.43 -4.82 -5.91
CA SER A 247 10.28 -3.92 -5.96
C SER A 247 10.17 -3.12 -4.68
N LEU A 248 9.84 -1.83 -4.78
CA LEU A 248 9.53 -0.98 -3.64
C LEU A 248 8.27 -0.16 -3.94
N LEU A 249 7.15 -0.53 -3.34
CA LEU A 249 5.83 0.06 -3.60
C LEU A 249 5.13 0.41 -2.30
N ALA A 250 4.46 1.55 -2.28
CA ALA A 250 3.36 1.83 -1.36
C ALA A 250 2.36 2.74 -2.10
N THR A 251 1.43 2.12 -2.83
CA THR A 251 0.54 2.84 -3.75
C THR A 251 -0.92 2.63 -3.39
N SER A 252 -1.73 3.67 -3.60
CA SER A 252 -3.16 3.62 -3.34
C SER A 252 -3.90 2.87 -4.45
N LEU A 253 -4.62 1.81 -4.07
CA LEU A 253 -5.56 1.14 -4.95
C LEU A 253 -6.82 2.02 -5.07
N VAL A 254 -6.81 2.93 -6.03
CA VAL A 254 -7.98 3.75 -6.34
C VAL A 254 -9.03 2.88 -7.03
N LEU A 255 -10.12 2.64 -6.31
CA LEU A 255 -11.25 1.86 -6.78
C LEU A 255 -12.43 2.81 -7.03
N PRO A 256 -12.78 3.10 -8.30
CA PRO A 256 -13.90 3.99 -8.56
C PRO A 256 -15.18 3.36 -7.99
N PRO A 257 -16.01 4.13 -7.26
CA PRO A 257 -17.20 3.63 -6.59
C PRO A 257 -18.15 3.03 -7.61
N ARG A 258 -18.59 1.79 -7.39
CA ARG A 258 -19.53 1.09 -8.26
C ARG A 258 -20.46 0.20 -7.44
N ARG A 259 -21.58 -0.17 -8.05
CA ARG A 259 -22.67 -0.96 -7.43
C ARG A 259 -22.51 -2.47 -7.56
N ASP A 260 -21.55 -2.94 -8.35
CA ASP A 260 -21.35 -4.36 -8.65
C ASP A 260 -19.89 -4.78 -8.47
N SER A 261 -19.71 -6.02 -8.02
CA SER A 261 -18.41 -6.67 -7.88
C SER A 261 -17.70 -6.81 -9.23
N ARG A 262 -16.37 -6.73 -9.24
CA ARG A 262 -15.57 -6.88 -10.46
C ARG A 262 -14.14 -7.34 -10.18
N LEU A 263 -13.53 -7.91 -11.20
CA LEU A 263 -12.10 -8.16 -11.25
C LEU A 263 -11.32 -6.90 -11.61
N ILE A 264 -10.15 -6.77 -11.03
CA ILE A 264 -9.25 -5.65 -11.19
C ILE A 264 -7.86 -6.20 -11.44
N GLN A 265 -7.28 -5.83 -12.58
CA GLN A 265 -5.88 -6.06 -12.88
C GLN A 265 -5.09 -4.75 -12.73
N ARG A 266 -3.92 -4.83 -12.12
CA ARG A 266 -2.99 -3.71 -11.95
C ARG A 266 -1.57 -4.19 -12.21
N SER A 267 -0.75 -3.30 -12.74
CA SER A 267 0.66 -3.54 -13.02
C SER A 267 1.45 -2.36 -12.49
N TYR A 268 2.43 -2.62 -11.63
CA TYR A 268 3.28 -1.59 -11.04
C TYR A 268 4.72 -1.91 -11.33
N ARG A 269 5.35 -1.06 -12.15
CA ARG A 269 6.78 -1.13 -12.42
C ARG A 269 7.52 -0.34 -11.37
N SER A 270 8.37 -1.02 -10.60
CA SER A 270 9.24 -0.39 -9.61
C SER A 270 10.53 -1.20 -9.48
N ARG A 271 11.64 -0.48 -9.35
CA ARG A 271 13.01 -0.97 -9.25
C ARG A 271 13.31 -1.89 -10.42
N LEU A 272 13.58 -3.16 -10.11
CA LEU A 272 14.05 -4.15 -11.05
C LEU A 272 12.93 -5.04 -11.59
N SER A 273 11.66 -4.72 -11.31
CA SER A 273 10.53 -5.54 -11.76
C SER A 273 9.25 -4.78 -12.06
N THR A 274 8.35 -5.47 -12.76
CA THR A 274 6.93 -5.12 -12.84
C THR A 274 6.12 -6.16 -12.06
N LEU A 275 5.37 -5.73 -11.06
CA LEU A 275 4.43 -6.60 -10.34
C LEU A 275 3.04 -6.51 -10.98
N ASP A 276 2.52 -7.63 -11.45
CA ASP A 276 1.15 -7.79 -11.89
C ASP A 276 0.29 -8.35 -10.76
N LEU A 277 -0.88 -7.76 -10.57
CA LEU A 277 -1.85 -8.14 -9.55
C LEU A 277 -3.18 -8.46 -10.21
N MET A 278 -3.82 -9.51 -9.71
CA MET A 278 -5.24 -9.75 -9.95
C MET A 278 -5.98 -9.71 -8.62
N LEU A 279 -6.97 -8.84 -8.57
CA LEU A 279 -7.78 -8.53 -7.40
C LEU A 279 -9.27 -8.61 -7.77
N ALA A 280 -10.14 -8.64 -6.77
CA ALA A 280 -11.54 -8.31 -6.94
C ALA A 280 -12.00 -7.30 -5.91
N HIS A 281 -12.79 -6.34 -6.37
CA HIS A 281 -13.64 -5.52 -5.51
C HIS A 281 -14.98 -6.24 -5.42
N LEU A 282 -15.31 -6.70 -4.22
CA LEU A 282 -16.57 -7.37 -3.92
C LEU A 282 -17.50 -6.39 -3.21
N THR A 283 -18.70 -6.19 -3.74
CA THR A 283 -19.73 -5.39 -3.09
C THR A 283 -20.53 -6.24 -2.11
N ASP A 284 -20.89 -5.67 -0.96
CA ASP A 284 -21.67 -6.34 0.08
C ASP A 284 -21.14 -7.74 0.41
N SER A 285 -19.90 -7.85 0.88
CA SER A 285 -19.23 -9.12 1.14
C SER A 285 -19.15 -9.47 2.63
N VAL A 286 -18.77 -10.73 2.89
CA VAL A 286 -18.41 -11.24 4.23
C VAL A 286 -17.04 -11.90 4.17
N GLU A 287 -16.36 -11.92 5.32
CA GLU A 287 -15.17 -12.77 5.50
C GLU A 287 -15.58 -14.22 5.70
N ALA A 288 -15.01 -15.10 4.89
CA ALA A 288 -15.06 -16.53 5.05
C ALA A 288 -13.66 -17.01 5.43
N THR A 289 -13.50 -17.47 6.66
CA THR A 289 -12.26 -18.14 7.04
C THR A 289 -12.45 -19.65 7.04
N ILE A 290 -11.63 -20.32 6.26
CA ILE A 290 -11.75 -21.73 5.90
C ILE A 290 -10.81 -22.56 6.77
N ARG A 291 -11.34 -23.63 7.33
CA ARG A 291 -10.58 -24.63 8.07
C ARG A 291 -10.88 -26.00 7.50
N VAL A 292 -9.84 -26.84 7.33
CA VAL A 292 -9.99 -28.20 6.83
C VAL A 292 -9.36 -29.17 7.82
N ARG A 293 -10.10 -30.20 8.21
CA ARG A 293 -9.63 -31.24 9.14
C ARG A 293 -9.92 -32.63 8.62
N VAL A 294 -9.01 -33.56 8.85
CA VAL A 294 -9.25 -35.00 8.64
C VAL A 294 -10.14 -35.50 9.78
N THR A 295 -11.34 -36.01 9.47
CA THR A 295 -12.27 -36.54 10.47
C THR A 295 -12.39 -38.06 10.46
N SER A 296 -11.95 -38.70 9.38
CA SER A 296 -11.94 -40.15 9.24
C SER A 296 -10.90 -40.58 8.21
N GLY A 297 -10.28 -41.73 8.43
CA GLY A 297 -9.19 -42.23 7.60
C GLY A 297 -7.86 -41.50 7.86
N SER A 298 -6.89 -41.73 6.99
CA SER A 298 -5.59 -41.07 7.02
C SER A 298 -5.30 -40.42 5.67
N TRP A 299 -4.50 -39.36 5.68
CA TRP A 299 -4.00 -38.78 4.43
C TRP A 299 -3.19 -39.85 3.68
N PRO A 300 -3.38 -40.02 2.36
CA PRO A 300 -2.67 -41.06 1.63
C PRO A 300 -1.26 -40.61 1.25
N ASP A 301 -0.28 -41.51 1.43
CA ASP A 301 1.10 -41.25 1.04
C ASP A 301 1.26 -41.18 -0.49
N GLY A 302 2.12 -40.28 -0.97
CA GLY A 302 2.44 -40.14 -2.39
C GLY A 302 1.34 -39.47 -3.23
N PHE A 303 0.45 -38.71 -2.58
CA PHE A 303 -0.56 -37.91 -3.27
C PHE A 303 -0.29 -36.42 -3.15
N SER A 304 -0.37 -35.74 -4.29
CA SER A 304 -0.47 -34.29 -4.38
C SER A 304 -1.87 -33.85 -3.94
N CYS A 305 -1.96 -32.63 -3.42
CA CYS A 305 -3.22 -32.05 -2.98
C CYS A 305 -3.36 -30.59 -3.39
N ARG A 306 -4.60 -30.22 -3.71
CA ARG A 306 -4.93 -28.83 -3.98
C ARG A 306 -6.29 -28.49 -3.38
N PHE A 307 -6.34 -27.42 -2.61
CA PHE A 307 -7.57 -26.87 -2.05
C PHE A 307 -7.85 -25.51 -2.65
N VAL A 308 -9.07 -25.31 -3.14
CA VAL A 308 -9.45 -24.10 -3.87
C VAL A 308 -10.79 -23.58 -3.34
N ALA A 309 -10.87 -22.27 -3.12
CA ALA A 309 -12.08 -21.55 -2.78
C ALA A 309 -12.54 -20.69 -3.95
N LEU A 310 -13.74 -20.93 -4.45
CA LEU A 310 -14.36 -20.19 -5.56
C LEU A 310 -15.51 -19.33 -5.04
N ASP A 311 -15.46 -18.02 -5.32
CA ASP A 311 -16.63 -17.16 -5.20
C ASP A 311 -17.46 -17.25 -6.48
N THR A 312 -18.65 -17.85 -6.38
CA THR A 312 -19.56 -18.03 -7.51
C THR A 312 -20.13 -16.73 -8.08
N SER A 313 -20.06 -15.61 -7.34
CA SER A 313 -20.48 -14.30 -7.86
C SER A 313 -19.51 -13.72 -8.88
N LEU A 314 -18.22 -14.09 -8.80
CA LEU A 314 -17.16 -13.64 -9.71
C LEU A 314 -16.65 -14.73 -10.65
N GLY A 315 -16.86 -16.00 -10.29
CA GLY A 315 -16.30 -17.13 -11.03
C GLY A 315 -14.76 -17.16 -10.97
N HIS A 316 -14.16 -16.64 -9.90
CA HIS A 316 -12.72 -16.63 -9.70
C HIS A 316 -12.36 -17.27 -8.36
N SER A 317 -11.22 -17.96 -8.35
CA SER A 317 -10.83 -18.83 -7.26
C SER A 317 -9.52 -18.44 -6.60
N VAL A 318 -9.45 -18.69 -5.30
CA VAL A 318 -8.27 -18.57 -4.46
C VAL A 318 -7.73 -19.97 -4.18
N VAL A 319 -6.46 -20.20 -4.47
CA VAL A 319 -5.77 -21.42 -4.02
C VAL A 319 -5.48 -21.28 -2.53
N LEU A 320 -6.02 -22.19 -1.72
CA LEU A 320 -5.85 -22.24 -0.28
C LEU A 320 -4.61 -23.02 0.12
N LEU A 321 -4.32 -24.08 -0.62
CA LEU A 321 -3.15 -24.94 -0.45
C LEU A 321 -2.87 -25.66 -1.78
N GLU A 322 -1.61 -25.81 -2.10
CA GLU A 322 -1.12 -26.66 -3.18
C GLU A 322 0.15 -27.34 -2.64
N ALA A 323 0.14 -28.68 -2.61
CA ALA A 323 1.25 -29.51 -2.14
C ALA A 323 1.45 -30.64 -3.14
N THR A 324 2.69 -30.89 -3.52
CA THR A 324 3.04 -32.01 -4.41
C THR A 324 3.18 -33.31 -3.62
N ALA A 325 3.26 -34.46 -4.29
CA ALA A 325 3.50 -35.74 -3.62
C ALA A 325 4.82 -35.79 -2.83
N ASP A 326 5.82 -35.00 -3.25
CA ASP A 326 7.11 -34.86 -2.56
C ASP A 326 7.00 -33.94 -1.33
N ASP A 327 6.07 -32.99 -1.38
CA ASP A 327 5.76 -32.11 -0.26
C ASP A 327 4.84 -32.87 0.71
N GLN A 328 5.35 -33.22 1.89
CA GLN A 328 4.46 -33.73 2.94
C GLN A 328 3.34 -32.72 3.20
N VAL A 329 2.09 -33.16 3.09
CA VAL A 329 0.93 -32.29 3.36
C VAL A 329 1.06 -31.74 4.78
N PRO A 330 1.01 -30.42 4.96
CA PRO A 330 1.33 -29.81 6.24
C PRO A 330 0.20 -30.06 7.24
N LEU A 331 0.30 -31.13 8.00
CA LEU A 331 -0.66 -31.55 9.01
C LEU A 331 -0.20 -31.14 10.41
N THR A 332 -1.11 -30.61 11.22
CA THR A 332 -0.90 -30.39 12.66
C THR A 332 -2.00 -31.10 13.42
N GLY A 333 -1.69 -32.31 13.91
CA GLY A 333 -2.71 -33.24 14.35
C GLY A 333 -3.60 -33.62 13.16
N ASP A 334 -4.90 -33.34 13.29
CA ASP A 334 -5.89 -33.61 12.25
C ASP A 334 -6.15 -32.41 11.30
N GLU A 335 -5.52 -31.26 11.55
CA GLU A 335 -5.75 -30.04 10.78
C GLU A 335 -4.77 -29.90 9.62
N ILE A 336 -5.30 -29.60 8.43
CA ILE A 336 -4.50 -29.25 7.26
C ILE A 336 -4.17 -27.77 7.34
N ASN A 337 -2.88 -27.45 7.43
CA ASN A 337 -2.38 -26.08 7.47
C ASN A 337 -2.45 -25.48 6.06
N LEU A 338 -3.57 -24.82 5.78
CA LEU A 338 -3.73 -24.07 4.53
C LEU A 338 -2.70 -22.94 4.45
N ALA A 339 -2.14 -22.74 3.27
CA ALA A 339 -1.30 -21.57 2.99
C ALA A 339 -2.12 -20.29 3.13
N ARG A 340 -3.38 -20.31 2.69
CA ARG A 340 -4.35 -19.21 2.82
C ARG A 340 -5.65 -19.73 3.42
N GLN A 341 -6.18 -19.02 4.39
CA GLN A 341 -7.45 -19.39 5.04
C GLN A 341 -8.56 -18.36 4.85
N VAL A 342 -8.24 -17.10 4.51
CA VAL A 342 -9.22 -16.01 4.43
C VAL A 342 -9.60 -15.71 2.99
N VAL A 343 -10.92 -15.71 2.72
CA VAL A 343 -11.50 -15.33 1.43
C VAL A 343 -12.69 -14.39 1.68
N SER A 344 -12.84 -13.37 0.86
CA SER A 344 -14.05 -12.55 0.81
C SER A 344 -15.08 -13.17 -0.12
N VAL A 345 -16.34 -13.22 0.32
CA VAL A 345 -17.44 -13.81 -0.46
C VAL A 345 -18.55 -12.78 -0.61
N GLY A 346 -18.91 -12.47 -1.86
CA GLY A 346 -20.03 -11.56 -2.13
C GLY A 346 -21.36 -12.12 -1.65
N SER A 347 -22.23 -11.27 -1.09
CA SER A 347 -23.57 -11.68 -0.61
C SER A 347 -24.52 -12.15 -1.70
N ARG A 348 -24.26 -11.84 -2.97
CA ARG A 348 -25.03 -12.40 -4.10
C ARG A 348 -24.57 -13.81 -4.48
N GLY A 349 -23.41 -14.24 -3.98
CA GLY A 349 -22.77 -15.50 -4.28
C GLY A 349 -22.84 -16.53 -3.15
N ASN A 350 -22.26 -17.66 -3.47
CA ASN A 350 -21.92 -18.75 -2.57
C ASN A 350 -20.42 -19.02 -2.68
N LEU A 351 -19.86 -19.60 -1.62
CA LEU A 351 -18.50 -20.12 -1.62
C LEU A 351 -18.52 -21.60 -2.00
N GLU A 352 -17.75 -21.99 -3.00
CA GLU A 352 -17.52 -23.39 -3.33
C GLU A 352 -16.08 -23.75 -2.95
N VAL A 353 -15.92 -24.77 -2.10
CA VAL A 353 -14.61 -25.29 -1.69
C VAL A 353 -14.39 -26.62 -2.37
N PHE A 354 -13.31 -26.71 -3.13
CA PHE A 354 -12.86 -27.88 -3.85
C PHE A 354 -11.68 -28.52 -3.13
N GLY A 355 -11.69 -29.84 -3.03
CA GLY A 355 -10.53 -30.65 -2.65
C GLY A 355 -10.15 -31.54 -3.80
N PHE A 356 -8.92 -31.39 -4.30
CA PHE A 356 -8.32 -32.23 -5.31
C PHE A 356 -7.21 -33.06 -4.66
N ILE A 357 -7.21 -34.35 -4.95
CA ILE A 357 -6.14 -35.27 -4.55
C ILE A 357 -5.77 -36.10 -5.78
N GLU A 358 -4.49 -36.17 -6.12
CA GLU A 358 -4.03 -36.92 -7.28
C GLU A 358 -2.66 -37.57 -7.08
N ASN A 359 -2.42 -38.64 -7.82
CA ASN A 359 -1.10 -39.24 -8.03
C ASN A 359 -0.99 -39.69 -9.50
N ASP A 360 0.10 -40.38 -9.85
CA ASP A 360 0.36 -40.82 -11.23
C ASP A 360 -0.71 -41.75 -11.84
N LEU A 361 -1.60 -42.34 -11.02
CA LEU A 361 -2.57 -43.35 -11.45
C LEU A 361 -4.01 -42.85 -11.37
N VAL A 362 -4.34 -42.00 -10.40
CA VAL A 362 -5.72 -41.65 -10.06
C VAL A 362 -5.83 -40.20 -9.60
N SER A 363 -6.92 -39.54 -10.00
CA SER A 363 -7.31 -38.21 -9.51
C SER A 363 -8.73 -38.23 -8.95
N TYR A 364 -8.91 -37.52 -7.84
CA TYR A 364 -10.17 -37.41 -7.12
C TYR A 364 -10.49 -35.95 -6.83
N THR A 365 -11.78 -35.64 -6.92
CA THR A 365 -12.27 -34.29 -6.67
C THR A 365 -13.61 -34.37 -5.97
N ASP A 366 -13.77 -33.59 -4.90
CA ASP A 366 -15.07 -33.30 -4.31
C ASP A 366 -15.21 -31.78 -4.12
N VAL A 367 -16.45 -31.32 -4.16
CA VAL A 367 -16.81 -29.91 -3.98
C VAL A 367 -17.95 -29.77 -2.98
N LYS A 368 -17.86 -28.75 -2.14
CA LYS A 368 -18.95 -28.35 -1.25
C LYS A 368 -19.26 -26.87 -1.40
N LYS A 369 -20.54 -26.62 -1.65
CA LYS A 369 -21.12 -25.28 -1.76
C LYS A 369 -21.62 -24.81 -0.41
N PHE A 370 -21.29 -23.59 -0.02
CA PHE A 370 -21.70 -22.96 1.21
C PHE A 370 -22.40 -21.64 0.90
N LYS A 371 -23.60 -21.48 1.44
CA LYS A 371 -24.28 -20.19 1.42
C LYS A 371 -23.60 -19.27 2.42
N HIS A 372 -23.29 -18.04 2.00
CA HIS A 372 -22.71 -17.06 2.89
C HIS A 372 -23.65 -16.77 4.08
N LEU A 373 -23.06 -16.50 5.24
CA LEU A 373 -23.77 -16.03 6.43
C LEU A 373 -23.13 -14.72 6.91
N LYS A 374 -23.89 -13.90 7.63
CA LYS A 374 -23.35 -12.70 8.29
C LYS A 374 -22.48 -13.05 9.50
N MET A 375 -22.79 -14.15 10.17
CA MET A 375 -22.05 -14.66 11.32
C MET A 375 -22.31 -16.15 11.49
N GLY A 376 -21.49 -16.82 12.30
CA GLY A 376 -21.61 -18.23 12.65
C GLY A 376 -20.78 -19.14 11.76
N THR A 377 -21.04 -20.44 11.84
CA THR A 377 -20.26 -21.45 11.13
C THR A 377 -21.10 -22.26 10.15
N SER A 378 -20.45 -22.81 9.15
CA SER A 378 -21.04 -23.82 8.27
C SER A 378 -20.02 -24.92 8.02
N SER A 379 -20.43 -26.18 8.21
CA SER A 379 -19.52 -27.33 8.07
C SER A 379 -20.11 -28.34 7.10
N LYS A 380 -19.27 -28.87 6.21
CA LYS A 380 -19.61 -29.95 5.28
C LYS A 380 -18.40 -30.87 5.07
N ASN A 381 -18.66 -32.14 4.83
CA ASN A 381 -17.61 -33.13 4.61
C ASN A 381 -17.29 -33.27 3.13
N LEU A 382 -16.03 -33.06 2.74
CA LEU A 382 -15.47 -33.53 1.48
C LEU A 382 -15.09 -35.00 1.64
N ASN A 383 -15.60 -35.86 0.75
CA ASN A 383 -15.29 -37.28 0.78
C ASN A 383 -14.23 -37.57 -0.28
N LEU A 384 -13.04 -37.95 0.19
CA LEU A 384 -11.92 -38.39 -0.65
C LEU A 384 -11.73 -39.89 -0.39
N ILE A 385 -11.14 -40.63 -1.33
CA ILE A 385 -11.15 -42.11 -1.32
C ILE A 385 -10.73 -42.72 0.03
N CYS A 386 -9.67 -42.20 0.62
CA CYS A 386 -9.02 -42.76 1.80
C CYS A 386 -9.27 -41.93 3.06
N CYS A 387 -9.84 -40.73 2.93
CA CYS A 387 -10.11 -39.85 4.06
C CYS A 387 -11.35 -38.98 3.85
N THR A 388 -12.04 -38.70 4.95
CA THR A 388 -13.10 -37.69 4.98
C THR A 388 -12.54 -36.43 5.59
N LEU A 389 -12.70 -35.31 4.89
CA LEU A 389 -12.29 -34.01 5.37
C LEU A 389 -13.51 -33.18 5.75
N GLU A 390 -13.55 -32.65 6.97
CA GLU A 390 -14.52 -31.63 7.33
C GLU A 390 -13.98 -30.25 6.93
N VAL A 391 -14.71 -29.58 6.06
CA VAL A 391 -14.51 -28.17 5.75
C VAL A 391 -15.45 -27.36 6.63
N THR A 392 -14.88 -26.54 7.50
CA THR A 392 -15.62 -25.58 8.33
C THR A 392 -15.32 -24.15 7.88
N ILE A 393 -16.37 -23.41 7.56
CA ILE A 393 -16.31 -21.99 7.25
C ILE A 393 -16.76 -21.20 8.48
N TYR A 394 -15.93 -20.27 8.90
CA TYR A 394 -16.24 -19.29 9.94
C TYR A 394 -16.58 -17.98 9.23
N TRP A 395 -17.85 -17.59 9.33
CA TRP A 395 -18.37 -16.39 8.68
C TRP A 395 -18.30 -15.21 9.62
N SER A 396 -17.75 -14.11 9.16
CA SER A 396 -17.69 -12.87 9.92
C SER A 396 -18.08 -11.69 9.04
N CYS A 397 -19.09 -10.94 9.45
CA CYS A 397 -19.29 -9.58 8.94
C CYS A 397 -18.04 -8.76 9.23
N LEU A 398 -17.85 -7.76 8.38
CA LEU A 398 -16.76 -6.84 8.47
C LEU A 398 -17.28 -5.50 9.03
N VAL A 399 -16.42 -4.78 9.75
CA VAL A 399 -16.81 -3.60 10.54
C VAL A 399 -16.00 -2.41 10.11
#